data_AF-A0A644WFY8-F1
#
_entry.id   AF-A0A644WFY8-F1
#
_cell.length_a   1.000
_cell.length_b   1.000
_cell.length_c   1.000
_cell.angle_alpha   90.00
_cell.angle_beta   90.00
_cell.angle_gamma   90.00
#
_symmetry.space_group_name_H-M   'P 1'
#
loop_
_entity.id
_entity.type
_entity.pdbx_description
1 polymer ?
#
loop_
_entity_poly.entity_id
_entity_poly.type
_entity_poly.pdbx_seq_one_letter_code
_entity_poly.pdbx_strand_id
1 'polypeptide(L)'
;MLFIINVGALFFSRFFALTDIPTELAMLVQGWDVPRWVILFGILVVYFLLGMIMVEIGIYALTLPIFMPIIISLGYDPIWFGVVVLKLSEIAAITPPVGLNVYMAKAVAGKNVSLEEIFRGIWPFCLCDIIVLIVLILFPQLSLWLPDLLMGN
;
A
#
# COMPACT_ATOMS: atom_id res chain seq x y z
N MET A 1 4.30 -1.56 20.52
CA MET A 1 3.13 -0.99 19.81
C MET A 1 2.73 -1.82 18.60
N LEU A 2 3.64 -2.22 17.71
CA LEU A 2 3.32 -3.05 16.52
C LEU A 2 2.53 -4.33 16.82
N PHE A 3 2.92 -5.09 17.85
CA PHE A 3 2.19 -6.30 18.26
C PHE A 3 0.73 -6.02 18.67
N ILE A 4 0.48 -4.90 19.38
CA ILE A 4 -0.87 -4.52 19.81
C ILE A 4 -1.71 -4.10 18.61
N ILE A 5 -1.13 -3.37 17.65
CA ILE A 5 -1.80 -2.98 16.40
C ILE A 5 -2.17 -4.24 15.60
N ASN A 6 -1.26 -5.21 15.48
CA ASN A 6 -1.52 -6.45 14.76
C ASN A 6 -2.64 -7.27 15.43
N VAL A 7 -2.61 -7.40 16.76
CA VAL A 7 -3.67 -8.06 17.52
C VAL A 7 -5.01 -7.34 17.33
N GLY A 8 -5.06 -6.02 17.48
CA GLY A 8 -6.28 -5.23 17.27
C GLY A 8 -6.83 -5.36 15.85
N ALA A 9 -5.95 -5.40 14.86
CA ALA A 9 -6.33 -5.61 13.47
C ALA A 9 -6.90 -7.01 13.20
N LEU A 10 -6.39 -8.06 13.85
CA LEU A 10 -6.98 -9.40 13.76
C LEU A 10 -8.42 -9.42 14.31
N PHE A 11 -8.67 -8.72 15.41
CA PHE A 11 -10.03 -8.55 15.94
C PHE A 11 -10.91 -7.72 14.99
N PHE A 12 -10.38 -6.64 14.44
CA PHE A 12 -11.09 -5.78 13.47
C PHE A 12 -11.44 -6.54 12.19
N SER A 13 -10.51 -7.31 11.63
CA SER A 13 -10.75 -8.16 10.47
C SER A 13 -11.85 -9.19 10.71
N ARG A 14 -11.92 -9.78 11.92
CA ARG A 14 -13.02 -10.68 12.29
C ARG A 14 -14.35 -9.95 12.40
N PHE A 15 -14.36 -8.73 12.95
CA PHE A 15 -15.57 -7.92 13.01
C PHE A 15 -16.14 -7.66 11.60
N PHE A 16 -15.31 -7.25 10.65
CA PHE A 16 -15.72 -7.06 9.26
C PHE A 16 -16.22 -8.35 8.59
N ALA A 17 -15.57 -9.48 8.87
CA ALA A 17 -16.00 -10.77 8.34
C ALA A 17 -17.37 -11.21 8.90
N LEU A 18 -17.75 -10.76 10.10
CA LEU A 18 -19.05 -11.08 10.71
C LEU A 18 -20.17 -10.11 10.31
N THR A 19 -19.84 -8.89 9.91
CA THR A 19 -20.81 -7.84 9.58
C THR A 19 -21.17 -7.77 8.10
N ASP A 20 -20.59 -8.63 7.25
CA ASP A 20 -20.76 -8.65 5.78
C ASP A 20 -20.42 -7.34 5.05
N ILE A 21 -19.89 -6.33 5.76
CA ILE A 21 -19.49 -5.03 5.20
C ILE A 21 -18.56 -5.19 3.98
N PRO A 22 -17.54 -6.09 3.97
CA PRO A 22 -16.68 -6.23 2.81
C PRO A 22 -17.44 -6.69 1.56
N THR A 23 -18.45 -7.56 1.73
CA THR A 23 -19.33 -8.03 0.65
C THR A 23 -20.21 -6.89 0.13
N GLU A 24 -20.80 -6.10 1.04
CA GLU A 24 -21.62 -4.93 0.67
C GLU A 24 -20.81 -3.85 -0.06
N LEU A 25 -19.58 -3.57 0.40
CA LEU A 25 -18.68 -2.63 -0.27
C LEU A 25 -18.28 -3.11 -1.67
N ALA A 26 -18.02 -4.41 -1.83
CA ALA A 26 -17.74 -4.99 -3.14
C ALA A 26 -18.95 -4.83 -4.09
N MET A 27 -20.17 -5.09 -3.61
CA MET A 27 -21.40 -4.88 -4.41
C MET A 27 -21.62 -3.40 -4.75
N LEU A 28 -21.36 -2.48 -3.81
CA LEU A 28 -21.47 -1.04 -4.04
C LEU A 28 -20.53 -0.59 -5.18
N VAL A 29 -19.29 -1.06 -5.13
CA VAL A 29 -18.26 -0.76 -6.14
C VAL A 29 -18.61 -1.39 -7.49
N GLN A 30 -19.17 -2.61 -7.51
CA GLN A 30 -19.69 -3.24 -8.74
C GLN A 30 -20.87 -2.48 -9.35
N GLY A 31 -21.65 -1.78 -8.53
CA GLY A 31 -22.74 -0.91 -8.98
C GLY A 31 -22.27 0.40 -9.62
N TRP A 32 -20.97 0.74 -9.55
CA TRP A 32 -20.44 1.92 -10.22
C TRP A 32 -20.16 1.61 -11.70
N ASP A 33 -20.71 2.42 -12.60
CA ASP A 33 -20.41 2.35 -14.04
C ASP A 33 -19.06 3.05 -14.35
N VAL A 34 -17.99 2.56 -13.73
CA VAL A 34 -16.63 3.08 -13.91
C VAL A 34 -15.66 1.95 -14.25
N PRO A 35 -14.61 2.21 -15.05
CA PRO A 35 -13.60 1.21 -15.31
C PRO A 35 -12.90 0.75 -14.02
N ARG A 36 -12.65 -0.55 -13.89
CA ARG A 36 -11.93 -1.16 -12.75
C ARG A 36 -10.58 -0.50 -12.41
N TRP A 37 -9.93 0.13 -13.40
CA TRP A 37 -8.67 0.88 -13.20
C TRP A 37 -8.87 2.16 -12.39
N VAL A 38 -10.03 2.82 -12.50
CA VAL A 38 -10.37 4.03 -11.74
C VAL A 38 -10.49 3.70 -10.25
N ILE A 39 -11.17 2.59 -9.93
CA ILE A 39 -11.32 2.12 -8.55
C ILE A 39 -9.97 1.74 -7.97
N LEU A 40 -9.15 0.97 -8.71
CA LEU A 40 -7.80 0.62 -8.30
C LEU A 40 -6.98 1.88 -8.00
N PHE A 41 -6.98 2.86 -8.92
CA PHE A 41 -6.25 4.11 -8.72
C PHE A 41 -6.72 4.85 -7.45
N GLY A 42 -8.03 4.91 -7.20
CA GLY A 42 -8.58 5.47 -5.97
C GLY A 42 -8.07 4.76 -4.70
N ILE A 43 -8.02 3.42 -4.71
CA ILE A 43 -7.46 2.63 -3.62
C ILE A 43 -5.97 2.97 -3.42
N LEU A 44 -5.19 3.02 -4.50
CA LEU A 44 -3.77 3.36 -4.43
C LEU A 44 -3.56 4.78 -3.87
N VAL A 45 -4.37 5.77 -4.26
CA VAL A 45 -4.31 7.11 -3.66
C VAL A 45 -4.56 7.06 -2.15
N VAL A 46 -5.56 6.29 -1.69
CA VAL A 46 -5.81 6.12 -0.25
C VAL A 46 -4.59 5.51 0.46
N TYR A 47 -4.00 4.46 -0.10
CA TYR A 47 -2.77 3.85 0.45
C TYR A 47 -1.61 4.83 0.51
N PHE A 48 -1.42 5.64 -0.53
CA PHE A 48 -0.36 6.65 -0.57
C PHE A 48 -0.57 7.72 0.50
N LEU A 49 -1.79 8.24 0.65
CA LEU A 49 -2.14 9.22 1.69
C LEU A 49 -1.96 8.67 3.10
N LEU A 50 -2.35 7.42 3.34
CA LEU A 50 -2.17 6.76 4.63
C LEU A 50 -0.68 6.49 4.92
N GLY A 51 0.06 5.98 3.93
CA GLY A 51 1.49 5.65 4.05
C GLY A 51 2.38 6.85 4.34
N MET A 52 1.93 8.03 3.92
CA MET A 52 2.57 9.30 4.20
C MET A 52 2.52 9.73 5.68
N ILE A 53 1.62 9.14 6.48
CA ILE A 53 1.34 9.54 7.88
C ILE A 53 1.61 8.38 8.85
N MET A 54 1.32 7.14 8.44
CA MET A 54 1.31 5.96 9.30
C MET A 54 2.31 4.90 8.83
N VAL A 55 2.73 4.04 9.77
CA VAL A 55 3.61 2.89 9.48
C VAL A 55 2.84 1.82 8.68
N GLU A 56 3.49 1.23 7.68
CA GLU A 56 2.86 0.31 6.71
C GLU A 56 2.14 -0.87 7.36
N ILE A 57 2.71 -1.48 8.41
CA ILE A 57 2.10 -2.61 9.13
C ILE A 57 0.71 -2.25 9.66
N GLY A 58 0.53 -1.04 10.19
CA GLY A 58 -0.76 -0.60 10.73
C GLY A 58 -1.79 -0.36 9.63
N ILE A 59 -1.34 0.19 8.50
CA ILE A 59 -2.19 0.45 7.34
C ILE A 59 -2.73 -0.87 6.80
N TYR A 60 -1.87 -1.85 6.52
CA TYR A 60 -2.29 -3.13 5.96
C TYR A 60 -3.25 -3.87 6.88
N ALA A 61 -2.95 -3.88 8.17
CA ALA A 61 -3.77 -4.61 9.13
C ALA A 61 -5.20 -4.02 9.22
N LEU A 62 -5.35 -2.71 9.05
CA LEU A 62 -6.65 -2.04 9.00
C LEU A 62 -7.36 -2.19 7.64
N THR A 63 -6.62 -2.06 6.54
CA THR A 63 -7.18 -1.81 5.21
C THR A 63 -7.33 -3.07 4.35
N LEU A 64 -6.46 -4.07 4.51
CA LEU A 64 -6.54 -5.30 3.73
C LEU A 64 -7.87 -6.05 3.89
N PRO A 65 -8.48 -6.16 5.09
CA PRO A 65 -9.78 -6.82 5.23
C PRO A 65 -10.89 -6.16 4.39
N ILE A 66 -10.73 -4.88 4.05
CA ILE A 66 -11.69 -4.09 3.30
C ILE A 66 -11.37 -4.12 1.80
N PHE A 67 -10.13 -3.84 1.41
CA PHE A 67 -9.76 -3.71 0.00
C PHE A 67 -9.53 -5.04 -0.71
N MET A 68 -9.06 -6.08 -0.01
CA MET A 68 -8.84 -7.40 -0.63
C MET A 68 -10.06 -7.97 -1.34
N PRO A 69 -11.26 -8.04 -0.72
CA PRO A 69 -12.43 -8.58 -1.42
C PRO A 69 -12.85 -7.72 -2.62
N ILE A 70 -12.63 -6.40 -2.57
CA ILE A 70 -12.90 -5.48 -3.69
C ILE A 70 -11.93 -5.76 -4.85
N ILE A 71 -10.64 -5.91 -4.57
CA ILE A 71 -9.61 -6.18 -5.59
C ILE A 71 -9.87 -7.54 -6.28
N ILE A 72 -10.19 -8.58 -5.49
CA ILE A 72 -10.53 -9.90 -6.02
C ILE A 72 -11.81 -9.82 -6.87
N SER A 73 -12.84 -9.08 -6.42
CA SER A 73 -14.10 -8.96 -7.18
C SER A 73 -13.95 -8.19 -8.49
N LEU A 74 -12.95 -7.30 -8.60
CA LEU A 74 -12.56 -6.62 -9.84
C LEU A 74 -11.69 -7.48 -10.79
N GLY A 75 -11.33 -8.71 -10.35
CA GLY A 75 -10.54 -9.66 -11.11
C GLY A 75 -9.04 -9.37 -11.12
N TYR A 76 -8.53 -8.67 -10.11
CA TYR A 76 -7.10 -8.48 -9.92
C TYR A 76 -6.51 -9.59 -9.04
N ASP A 77 -5.25 -9.93 -9.29
CA ASP A 77 -4.53 -10.90 -8.48
C ASP A 77 -4.15 -10.30 -7.11
N PRO A 78 -4.43 -11.00 -6.00
CA PRO A 78 -4.16 -10.52 -4.65
C PRO A 78 -2.67 -10.37 -4.33
N ILE A 79 -1.81 -11.24 -4.88
CA ILE A 79 -0.36 -11.17 -4.71
C ILE A 79 0.18 -9.96 -5.44
N TRP A 80 -0.23 -9.76 -6.69
CA TRP A 80 0.13 -8.58 -7.46
C TRP A 80 -0.27 -7.29 -6.74
N PHE A 81 -1.52 -7.22 -6.27
CA PHE A 81 -2.00 -6.07 -5.51
C PHE A 81 -1.16 -5.83 -4.25
N GLY A 82 -0.86 -6.90 -3.50
CA GLY A 82 0.02 -6.86 -2.34
C GLY A 82 1.39 -6.25 -2.65
N VAL A 83 2.04 -6.69 -3.73
CA VAL A 83 3.34 -6.15 -4.17
C VAL A 83 3.24 -4.66 -4.54
N VAL A 84 2.19 -4.27 -5.27
CA VAL A 84 1.97 -2.87 -5.68
C VAL A 84 1.75 -1.97 -4.46
N VAL A 85 0.89 -2.34 -3.52
CA VAL A 85 0.65 -1.53 -2.31
C VAL A 85 1.87 -1.50 -1.41
N LEU A 86 2.61 -2.62 -1.29
CA LEU A 86 3.88 -2.66 -0.56
C LEU A 86 4.88 -1.66 -1.12
N LYS A 87 5.11 -1.69 -2.44
CA LYS A 87 6.03 -0.76 -3.10
C LYS A 87 5.57 0.69 -2.97
N LEU A 88 4.26 0.94 -3.09
CA LEU A 88 3.69 2.27 -2.96
C LEU A 88 3.86 2.83 -1.54
N SER A 89 3.68 2.01 -0.50
CA SER A 89 3.85 2.44 0.88
C SER A 89 5.29 2.79 1.22
N GLU A 90 6.28 2.12 0.62
CA GLU A 90 7.70 2.53 0.76
C GLU A 90 7.95 3.94 0.21
N ILE A 91 7.36 4.26 -0.95
CA ILE A 91 7.42 5.59 -1.55
C ILE A 91 6.71 6.60 -0.64
N ALA A 92 5.55 6.23 -0.09
CA ALA A 92 4.79 7.10 0.81
C ALA A 92 5.56 7.39 2.11
N ALA A 93 6.26 6.41 2.66
CA ALA A 93 7.01 6.54 3.92
C ALA A 93 8.19 7.53 3.85
N ILE A 94 8.68 7.83 2.65
CA ILE A 94 9.74 8.82 2.40
C ILE A 94 9.22 10.14 1.81
N THR A 95 7.94 10.20 1.44
CA THR A 95 7.30 11.39 0.84
C THR A 95 6.72 12.30 1.93
N PRO A 96 6.94 13.64 1.87
CA PRO A 96 6.25 14.60 2.75
C PRO A 96 4.72 14.42 2.67
N PRO A 97 3.98 14.50 3.79
CA PRO A 97 4.08 15.51 4.84
C PRO A 97 4.83 15.07 6.11
N VAL A 98 4.82 13.78 6.46
CA VAL A 98 5.60 13.27 7.60
C VAL A 98 6.93 12.72 7.09
N GLY A 99 6.94 11.76 6.17
CA GLY A 99 8.20 11.13 5.74
C GLY A 99 8.94 10.53 6.93
N LEU A 100 8.28 9.63 7.66
CA LEU A 100 8.78 9.07 8.93
C LEU A 100 10.21 8.53 8.81
N ASN A 101 10.53 7.89 7.68
CA ASN A 101 11.86 7.35 7.40
C ASN A 101 12.91 8.47 7.23
N VAL A 102 12.52 9.64 6.72
CA VAL A 102 13.38 10.82 6.60
C VAL A 102 13.71 11.41 7.96
N TYR A 103 12.74 11.45 8.88
CA TYR A 103 12.99 11.84 10.28
C TYR A 103 13.94 10.89 10.99
N MET A 104 13.81 9.58 10.75
CA MET A 104 14.75 8.58 11.26
C MET A 104 16.16 8.79 10.68
N ALA A 105 16.27 9.06 9.37
CA ALA A 105 17.56 9.38 8.75
C ALA A 105 18.19 10.64 9.37
N LYS A 106 17.39 11.69 9.62
CA LYS A 106 17.84 12.93 10.30
C LYS A 106 18.35 12.67 11.72
N ALA A 107 17.77 11.72 12.45
CA ALA A 107 18.22 11.38 13.80
C ALA A 107 19.65 10.80 13.81
N VAL A 108 20.06 10.12 12.73
CA VAL A 108 21.40 9.50 12.58
C VAL A 108 22.39 10.44 11.89
N ALA A 109 21.95 11.28 10.95
CA ALA A 109 22.80 12.16 10.14
C ALA A 109 23.51 13.29 10.92
N GLY A 110 23.15 13.50 12.19
CA GLY A 110 23.75 14.52 13.04
C GLY A 110 23.22 15.94 12.80
N LYS A 111 23.80 16.92 13.50
CA LYS A 111 23.29 18.31 13.49
C LYS A 111 23.56 19.06 12.18
N ASN A 112 24.56 18.65 11.41
CA ASN A 112 25.05 19.39 10.25
C ASN A 112 24.20 19.20 8.98
N VAL A 113 23.28 18.23 8.96
CA VAL A 113 22.43 17.95 7.80
C VAL A 113 21.00 18.35 8.10
N SER A 114 20.47 19.39 7.48
CA SER A 114 19.07 19.81 7.65
C SER A 114 18.08 18.77 7.10
N LEU A 115 16.85 18.79 7.60
CA LEU A 115 15.79 17.90 7.10
C LEU A 115 15.47 18.18 5.61
N GLU A 116 15.55 19.44 5.19
CA GLU A 116 15.33 19.86 3.81
C GLU A 116 16.38 19.27 2.85
N GLU A 117 17.65 19.24 3.26
CA GLU A 117 18.72 18.61 2.47
C GLU A 117 18.46 17.11 2.25
N ILE A 118 17.95 16.41 3.26
CA ILE A 118 17.62 14.98 3.13
C ILE A 118 16.42 14.80 2.19
N PHE A 119 15.34 15.57 2.35
CA PHE A 119 14.20 15.50 1.43
C PHE A 119 14.59 15.80 -0.02
N ARG A 120 15.44 16.80 -0.24
CA ARG A 120 15.95 17.14 -1.58
C ARG A 120 16.81 16.01 -2.16
N GLY A 121 17.59 15.33 -1.32
CA GLY A 121 18.43 14.19 -1.71
C GLY A 121 17.65 12.91 -2.04
N ILE A 122 16.45 12.73 -1.48
CA ILE A 122 15.63 11.53 -1.70
C ILE A 122 14.86 11.57 -3.02
N TRP A 123 14.54 12.76 -3.56
CA TRP A 123 13.71 12.91 -4.76
C TRP A 123 14.17 12.12 -5.99
N PRO A 124 15.48 12.04 -6.31
CA PRO A 124 15.96 11.16 -7.38
C PRO A 124 15.63 9.69 -7.15
N PHE A 125 15.72 9.21 -5.91
CA PHE A 125 15.36 7.83 -5.56
C PHE A 125 13.85 7.61 -5.62
N CYS A 126 13.06 8.56 -5.12
CA CYS A 126 11.61 8.52 -5.21
C CYS A 126 11.13 8.42 -6.67
N LEU A 127 11.76 9.16 -7.59
CA LEU A 127 11.49 9.05 -9.02
C LEU A 127 11.80 7.65 -9.59
N CYS A 128 12.95 7.07 -9.22
CA CYS A 128 13.27 5.69 -9.60
C CYS A 128 12.23 4.69 -9.08
N ASP A 129 11.79 4.84 -7.82
CA ASP A 129 10.78 3.97 -7.23
C ASP A 129 9.41 4.13 -7.89
N ILE A 130 9.03 5.34 -8.28
CA ILE A 130 7.80 5.60 -9.06
C ILE A 130 7.88 4.90 -10.42
N ILE A 131 9.03 4.94 -11.10
CA ILE A 131 9.23 4.23 -12.38
C ILE A 131 9.05 2.73 -12.16
N VAL A 132 9.67 2.17 -11.13
CA VAL A 132 9.52 0.75 -10.78
C VAL A 132 8.06 0.42 -10.47
N LEU A 133 7.36 1.27 -9.71
CA LEU A 133 5.95 1.07 -9.40
C LEU A 133 5.09 1.05 -10.67
N ILE A 134 5.30 1.98 -11.60
CA ILE A 134 4.59 2.02 -12.88
C ILE A 134 4.84 0.73 -13.66
N VAL A 135 6.10 0.27 -13.72
CA VAL A 135 6.45 -1.00 -14.37
C VAL A 135 5.73 -2.18 -13.72
N LEU A 136 5.67 -2.26 -12.38
CA LEU A 136 4.95 -3.34 -11.68
C LEU A 136 3.44 -3.29 -11.94
N ILE A 137 2.86 -2.10 -12.08
CA ILE A 137 1.43 -1.93 -12.39
C ILE A 137 1.13 -2.36 -13.84
N LEU A 138 2.00 -2.02 -14.79
CA LEU A 138 1.81 -2.33 -16.21
C LEU A 138 2.17 -3.78 -16.56
N PHE A 139 3.09 -4.40 -15.81
CA PHE A 139 3.58 -5.77 -16.05
C PHE A 139 3.39 -6.65 -14.80
N PRO A 140 2.16 -7.09 -14.49
CA PRO A 140 1.87 -7.92 -13.32
C PRO A 140 2.69 -9.20 -13.24
N GLN A 141 3.12 -9.73 -14.38
CA GLN A 141 3.95 -10.93 -14.48
C GLN A 141 5.26 -10.80 -13.71
N LEU A 142 5.80 -9.59 -13.55
CA LEU A 142 7.00 -9.37 -12.74
C LEU A 142 6.77 -9.69 -11.26
N SER A 143 5.57 -9.40 -10.75
CA SER A 143 5.18 -9.72 -9.37
C SER A 143 4.80 -11.20 -9.21
N LEU A 144 4.24 -11.81 -10.26
CA LEU A 144 3.67 -13.16 -10.21
C LEU A 144 4.64 -14.26 -10.66
N TRP A 145 5.70 -13.93 -11.40
CA TRP A 145 6.64 -14.92 -11.95
C TRP A 145 7.19 -15.91 -10.93
N LEU A 146 7.64 -15.42 -9.77
CA LEU A 146 8.17 -16.28 -8.72
C LEU A 146 7.06 -17.08 -8.01
N PRO A 147 5.95 -16.47 -7.56
CA PRO A 147 4.79 -17.21 -7.08
C PRO A 147 4.31 -18.32 -8.03
N ASP A 148 4.14 -18.02 -9.31
CA ASP A 148 3.66 -18.96 -10.33
C ASP A 148 4.62 -20.14 -10.48
N LEU A 149 5.93 -19.87 -10.49
CA LEU A 149 6.98 -20.90 -10.55
C LEU A 149 6.96 -21.83 -9.33
N LEU A 150 6.69 -21.31 -8.13
CA LEU A 150 6.69 -22.08 -6.89
C LEU A 150 5.35 -22.80 -6.65
N MET A 151 4.24 -22.20 -7.08
CA MET A 151 2.88 -22.73 -6.89
C MET A 151 2.44 -23.63 -8.05
N GLY A 152 3.14 -23.60 -9.19
CA GLY A 152 2.89 -24.48 -10.34
C GLY A 152 1.64 -24.11 -11.15
N ASN A 153 1.29 -22.82 -11.20
CA ASN A 153 0.17 -22.30 -12.00
C ASN A 153 0.57 -22.06 -13.47
#